data_AF-A0A929CNF0-F1
#
_entry.id   AF-A0A929CNF0-F1
#
_cell.length_a   1.000
_cell.length_b   1.000
_cell.length_c   1.000
_cell.angle_alpha   90.00
_cell.angle_beta   90.00
_cell.angle_gamma   90.00
#
_symmetry.space_group_name_H-M   'P 1'
#
loop_
_entity.id
_entity.type
_entity.pdbx_description
1 polymer ?
#
loop_
_entity_poly.entity_id
_entity_poly.type
_entity_poly.pdbx_seq_one_letter_code
_entity_poly.pdbx_strand_id
1 'polypeptide(L)'
;MRQDVLFLRLLLGIIMMLALPAISQPPILILNLDGNNNSAPVIGATLDSLDADYEILTTFPADLSVYEGVFVCLGIFSSNYILTNNDGQLLADYLNNGGSIYMEGGDTWYYDPPTIVHPMFNINATADGTNDLGTILGQAGTFTEDMSFSYTGENSWIDHLEPIAPAFKILENQAPLYGTGIAYDAGTYKTIGVSHEFGGLSDGASPSTKVELMTEYLEFLDISLSPEASFYSSDTLICENDIVYFYDASSGNIITWNWIFEGAIPGTSSNQNPVVAYPGQGSWDVYLEVSDGIETSQLYLNEYITVGTVPPAAPTPSGISLLCANWGNTSYNTIGLSGITEYDWIIDPPEAGTISGAGTNVTVVWEEDFMGEADLMVAGINYCGIGAYSEPYTITRYLPDVSVMLPAFVALSTPPFALTGGLPVGGEYTGPGVTNNIFDPASAGLGMHTITYTYTDINLCTNSAIDSIGVTQYTGIKHQDDQSTINIYPNPTNGSFKVQFNTEEADVVTIKIFNSLNEMVWEMNNVSIHNKFTQLILLKNHQPGIYYMQISGKKVHSSHKIIFRE
;
A
#
# COMPACT_ATOMS: atom_id res chain seq x y z
N MET A 1 4.48 4.83 5.84
CA MET A 1 4.72 3.76 4.84
C MET A 1 3.52 3.52 3.92
N ARG A 2 2.29 3.28 4.42
CA ARG A 2 1.08 3.06 3.58
C ARG A 2 0.69 4.22 2.62
N GLN A 3 1.16 5.45 2.84
CA GLN A 3 0.89 6.60 1.95
C GLN A 3 2.09 7.00 1.08
N ASP A 4 3.30 6.54 1.39
CA ASP A 4 4.53 7.10 0.81
C ASP A 4 4.80 6.57 -0.61
N VAL A 5 4.41 5.32 -0.92
CA VAL A 5 4.59 4.72 -2.25
C VAL A 5 3.62 5.33 -3.28
N LEU A 6 2.37 5.59 -2.88
CA LEU A 6 1.38 6.26 -3.74
C LEU A 6 1.76 7.73 -3.96
N PHE A 7 2.30 8.39 -2.93
CA PHE A 7 2.74 9.78 -3.01
C PHE A 7 4.00 9.93 -3.87
N LEU A 8 4.92 8.97 -3.84
CA LEU A 8 6.11 8.96 -4.69
C LEU A 8 5.76 8.73 -6.17
N ARG A 9 4.76 7.89 -6.47
CA ARG A 9 4.21 7.72 -7.82
C ARG A 9 3.49 8.98 -8.32
N LEU A 10 2.72 9.66 -7.46
CA LEU A 10 2.14 10.95 -7.81
C LEU A 10 3.23 12.02 -8.03
N LEU A 11 4.29 12.03 -7.22
CA LEU A 11 5.35 13.02 -7.32
C LEU A 11 6.24 12.80 -8.55
N LEU A 12 6.63 11.55 -8.87
CA LEU A 12 7.34 11.24 -10.12
C LEU A 12 6.45 11.47 -11.35
N GLY A 13 5.17 11.08 -11.29
CA GLY A 13 4.20 11.36 -12.34
C GLY A 13 3.98 12.86 -12.57
N ILE A 14 3.96 13.67 -11.51
CA ILE A 14 3.84 15.14 -11.59
C ILE A 14 5.14 15.81 -12.05
N ILE A 15 6.31 15.31 -11.64
CA ILE A 15 7.61 15.82 -12.12
C ILE A 15 7.78 15.53 -13.62
N MET A 16 7.26 14.40 -14.11
CA MET A 16 7.29 14.05 -15.53
C MET A 16 6.18 14.77 -16.33
N MET A 17 5.03 15.08 -15.72
CA MET A 17 3.97 15.93 -16.31
C MET A 17 4.35 17.40 -16.50
N LEU A 18 5.45 17.85 -15.89
CA LEU A 18 6.01 19.20 -16.09
C LEU A 18 7.02 19.27 -17.22
N ALA A 19 7.36 18.14 -17.86
CA ALA A 19 7.84 18.19 -19.24
C ALA A 19 6.65 18.62 -20.09
N LEU A 20 6.52 19.94 -20.28
CA LEU A 20 5.72 20.51 -21.35
C LEU A 20 5.98 19.67 -22.61
N PRO A 21 4.96 19.39 -23.45
CA PRO A 21 5.23 18.77 -24.74
C PRO A 21 6.30 19.64 -25.38
N ALA A 22 7.49 19.06 -25.60
CA ALA A 22 8.50 19.72 -26.38
C ALA A 22 7.81 19.99 -27.71
N ILE A 23 7.43 21.25 -27.94
CA ILE A 23 7.15 21.73 -29.27
C ILE A 23 8.43 21.35 -30.01
N SER A 24 8.35 20.45 -31.01
CA SER A 24 9.55 20.01 -31.71
C SER A 24 10.19 21.28 -32.27
N GLN A 25 11.30 21.66 -31.66
CA GLN A 25 12.01 22.84 -32.08
C GLN A 25 12.64 22.50 -33.42
N PRO A 26 12.51 23.35 -34.44
CA PRO A 26 13.08 23.04 -35.74
C PRO A 26 14.59 22.77 -35.62
N PRO A 27 15.14 21.82 -36.39
CA PRO A 27 16.55 21.44 -36.29
C PRO A 27 17.49 22.57 -36.71
N ILE A 28 17.03 23.52 -37.52
CA ILE A 28 17.86 24.59 -38.10
C ILE A 28 17.42 25.97 -37.58
N LEU A 29 18.37 26.72 -37.02
CA LEU A 29 18.21 28.15 -36.74
C LEU A 29 18.85 28.99 -37.84
N ILE A 30 18.09 29.91 -38.43
CA ILE A 30 18.62 31.02 -39.24
C ILE A 30 18.65 32.28 -38.37
N LEU A 31 19.84 32.69 -37.96
CA LEU A 31 20.06 33.90 -37.19
C LEU A 31 20.37 35.06 -38.14
N ASN A 32 19.33 35.83 -38.46
CA ASN A 32 19.36 36.95 -39.39
C ASN A 32 19.71 38.26 -38.67
N LEU A 33 21.01 38.57 -38.58
CA LEU A 33 21.52 39.78 -37.92
C LEU A 33 21.80 40.91 -38.92
N ASP A 34 21.94 40.56 -40.20
CA ASP A 34 22.09 41.46 -41.32
C ASP A 34 20.93 42.47 -41.42
N GLY A 35 21.26 43.74 -41.58
CA GLY A 35 20.31 44.84 -41.62
C GLY A 35 19.42 44.86 -42.89
N ASN A 36 19.88 44.28 -44.01
CA ASN A 36 19.13 44.27 -45.26
C ASN A 36 18.31 42.97 -45.46
N ASN A 37 18.67 41.88 -44.77
CA ASN A 37 18.01 40.57 -44.75
C ASN A 37 18.09 39.84 -46.10
N ASN A 38 19.19 39.96 -46.84
CA ASN A 38 19.30 39.38 -48.19
C ASN A 38 19.31 37.84 -48.17
N SER A 39 20.04 37.23 -47.24
CA SER A 39 20.23 35.78 -47.23
C SER A 39 19.16 35.00 -46.49
N ALA A 40 18.72 35.45 -45.32
CA ALA A 40 17.83 34.65 -44.48
C ALA A 40 16.52 34.21 -45.18
N PRO A 41 15.81 35.06 -45.95
CA PRO A 41 14.65 34.64 -46.73
C PRO A 41 14.98 33.63 -47.83
N VAL A 42 16.18 33.73 -48.42
CA VAL A 42 16.64 32.83 -49.50
C VAL A 42 17.06 31.48 -48.92
N ILE A 43 17.78 31.47 -47.80
CA ILE A 43 18.09 30.25 -47.04
C ILE A 43 16.78 29.56 -46.65
N GLY A 44 15.84 30.29 -46.05
CA GLY A 44 14.52 29.75 -45.70
C GLY A 44 13.78 29.13 -46.89
N ALA A 45 13.65 29.86 -48.01
CA ALA A 45 13.01 29.32 -49.21
C ALA A 45 13.74 28.11 -49.83
N THR A 46 15.06 28.02 -49.61
CA THR A 46 15.85 26.86 -50.05
C THR A 46 15.59 25.66 -49.14
N LEU A 47 15.51 25.87 -47.82
CA LEU A 47 15.14 24.83 -46.85
C LEU A 47 13.69 24.37 -47.04
N ASP A 48 12.75 25.27 -47.34
CA ASP A 48 11.37 24.92 -47.75
C ASP A 48 11.37 23.97 -48.97
N SER A 49 12.29 24.18 -49.92
CA SER A 49 12.39 23.34 -51.12
C SER A 49 12.99 21.96 -50.83
N LEU A 50 13.70 21.83 -49.70
CA LEU A 50 14.25 20.59 -49.17
C LEU A 50 13.32 19.93 -48.15
N ASP A 51 12.15 20.52 -47.89
CA ASP A 51 11.23 20.09 -46.84
C ASP A 51 11.93 20.02 -45.46
N ALA A 52 12.82 20.99 -45.19
CA ALA A 52 13.58 21.07 -43.96
C ALA A 52 12.95 22.08 -43.00
N ASP A 53 12.70 21.66 -41.76
CA ASP A 53 12.17 22.55 -40.72
C ASP A 53 13.23 23.53 -40.23
N TYR A 54 12.86 24.81 -40.12
CA TYR A 54 13.74 25.87 -39.64
C TYR A 54 12.96 26.96 -38.88
N GLU A 55 13.69 27.77 -38.10
CA GLU A 55 13.18 29.07 -37.62
C GLU A 55 14.11 30.22 -37.96
N ILE A 56 13.54 31.39 -38.24
CA ILE A 56 14.30 32.63 -38.48
C ILE A 56 14.17 33.54 -37.26
N LEU A 57 15.29 33.88 -36.63
CA LEU A 57 15.34 34.84 -35.54
C LEU A 57 16.23 36.03 -35.92
N THR A 58 15.93 37.21 -35.40
CA THR A 58 16.75 38.43 -35.56
C THR A 58 17.58 38.75 -34.30
N THR A 59 17.53 37.89 -33.29
CA THR A 59 18.26 38.00 -32.03
C THR A 59 18.58 36.59 -31.52
N PHE A 60 19.66 36.45 -30.76
CA PHE A 60 20.03 35.17 -30.16
C PHE A 60 18.90 34.58 -29.28
N PRO A 61 18.59 33.28 -29.41
CA PRO A 61 17.66 32.59 -28.51
C PRO A 61 18.29 32.40 -27.13
N ALA A 62 17.47 31.95 -26.17
CA ALA A 62 17.94 31.68 -24.81
C ALA A 62 18.88 30.46 -24.73
N ASP A 63 18.72 29.51 -25.65
CA ASP A 63 19.51 28.29 -25.74
C ASP A 63 19.72 27.95 -27.21
N LEU A 64 20.99 27.75 -27.61
CA LEU A 64 21.36 27.32 -28.96
C LEU A 64 21.52 25.80 -29.05
N SER A 65 21.67 25.09 -27.92
CA SER A 65 21.92 23.64 -27.90
C SER A 65 20.73 22.80 -28.36
N VAL A 66 19.59 23.44 -28.53
CA VAL A 66 18.34 22.87 -29.06
C VAL A 66 18.31 22.72 -30.58
N TYR A 67 19.27 23.32 -31.30
CA TYR A 67 19.37 23.23 -32.76
C TYR A 67 20.50 22.31 -33.20
N GLU A 68 20.26 21.52 -34.24
CA GLU A 68 21.28 20.71 -34.91
C GLU A 68 22.28 21.60 -35.69
N GLY A 69 21.79 22.71 -36.25
CA GLY A 69 22.63 23.66 -36.98
C GLY A 69 22.19 25.11 -36.88
N VAL A 70 23.17 26.03 -36.91
CA VAL A 70 22.93 27.48 -36.85
C VAL A 70 23.54 28.17 -38.07
N PHE A 71 22.71 28.89 -38.83
CA PHE A 71 23.07 29.70 -39.99
C PHE A 71 23.07 31.18 -39.60
N VAL A 72 24.24 31.77 -39.45
CA VAL A 72 24.42 33.16 -39.01
C VAL A 72 24.62 34.06 -40.23
N CYS A 73 23.67 34.95 -40.48
CA CYS A 73 23.73 35.94 -41.55
C CYS A 73 24.17 37.29 -40.98
N LEU A 74 25.44 37.66 -41.17
CA LEU A 74 25.98 38.97 -40.72
C LEU A 74 25.90 40.03 -41.80
N GLY A 75 25.78 39.65 -43.08
CA GLY A 75 25.62 40.57 -44.20
C GLY A 75 26.93 41.22 -44.66
N ILE A 76 26.81 42.15 -45.60
CA ILE A 76 27.95 42.82 -46.25
C ILE A 76 27.92 44.33 -45.98
N PHE A 77 29.09 44.97 -46.01
CA PHE A 77 29.19 46.43 -45.85
C PHE A 77 28.31 47.16 -46.87
N SER A 78 27.55 48.19 -46.50
CA SER A 78 27.57 48.91 -45.21
C SER A 78 26.46 48.53 -44.23
N SER A 79 25.76 47.42 -44.48
CA SER A 79 24.63 46.92 -43.67
C SER A 79 24.98 45.79 -42.73
N ASN A 80 26.25 45.36 -42.72
CA ASN A 80 26.71 44.23 -41.93
C ASN A 80 26.54 44.44 -40.42
N TYR A 81 26.35 43.32 -39.73
CA TYR A 81 26.35 43.22 -38.29
C TYR A 81 27.74 42.81 -37.78
N ILE A 82 28.29 43.61 -36.88
CA ILE A 82 29.55 43.29 -36.20
C ILE A 82 29.24 42.48 -34.95
N LEU A 83 29.69 41.23 -34.89
CA LEU A 83 29.49 40.36 -33.72
C LEU A 83 30.07 41.00 -32.45
N THR A 84 29.28 41.04 -31.38
CA THR A 84 29.80 41.43 -30.07
C THR A 84 30.57 40.28 -29.43
N ASN A 85 31.40 40.58 -28.43
CA ASN A 85 32.10 39.54 -27.65
C ASN A 85 31.12 38.53 -27.00
N ASN A 86 29.90 38.98 -26.66
CA ASN A 86 28.88 38.11 -26.09
C ASN A 86 28.32 37.15 -27.15
N ASP A 87 28.00 37.65 -28.34
CA ASP A 87 27.51 36.85 -29.46
C ASP A 87 28.53 35.78 -29.84
N GLY A 88 29.80 36.19 -29.96
CA GLY A 88 30.90 35.27 -30.21
C GLY A 88 31.07 34.21 -29.12
N GLN A 89 30.81 34.54 -27.85
CA GLN A 89 30.85 33.55 -26.77
C GLN A 89 29.71 32.54 -26.88
N LEU A 90 28.49 32.98 -27.20
CA LEU A 90 27.34 32.09 -27.38
C LEU A 90 27.56 31.09 -28.52
N LEU A 91 28.07 31.55 -29.66
CA LEU A 91 28.38 30.70 -30.80
C LEU A 91 29.54 29.73 -30.49
N ALA A 92 30.57 30.20 -29.78
CA ALA A 92 31.69 29.35 -29.37
C ALA A 92 31.27 28.27 -28.37
N ASP A 93 30.40 28.61 -27.40
CA ASP A 93 29.86 27.64 -26.44
C ASP A 93 29.02 26.57 -27.15
N TYR A 94 28.23 26.96 -28.16
CA TYR A 94 27.48 26.03 -29.01
C TYR A 94 28.39 25.05 -29.76
N LEU A 95 29.45 25.53 -30.43
CA LEU A 95 30.43 24.66 -31.11
C LEU A 95 31.18 23.76 -30.11
N ASN A 96 31.55 24.27 -28.93
CA ASN A 96 32.23 23.46 -27.91
C ASN A 96 31.35 22.32 -27.37
N ASN A 97 30.03 22.44 -27.47
CA ASN A 97 29.06 21.40 -27.13
C ASN A 97 28.71 20.49 -28.31
N GLY A 98 29.39 20.65 -29.45
CA GLY A 98 29.29 19.80 -30.62
C GLY A 98 28.27 20.21 -31.66
N GLY A 99 27.76 21.45 -31.59
CA GLY A 99 26.90 22.02 -32.62
C GLY A 99 27.65 22.39 -33.91
N SER A 100 26.92 22.73 -34.96
CA SER A 100 27.47 23.06 -36.28
C SER A 100 27.03 24.45 -36.76
N ILE A 101 27.96 25.25 -37.31
CA ILE A 101 27.67 26.64 -37.73
C ILE A 101 28.02 26.89 -39.20
N TYR A 102 27.06 27.45 -39.95
CA TYR A 102 27.32 28.25 -41.14
C TYR A 102 27.36 29.74 -40.75
N MET A 103 28.37 30.51 -41.19
CA MET A 103 28.45 31.94 -40.94
C MET A 103 28.92 32.71 -42.17
N GLU A 104 28.12 33.69 -42.59
CA GLU A 104 28.44 34.58 -43.70
C GLU A 104 28.62 36.02 -43.25
N GLY A 105 29.58 36.72 -43.86
CA GLY A 105 29.73 38.16 -43.71
C GLY A 105 30.92 38.72 -44.50
N GLY A 106 30.75 39.89 -45.11
CA GLY A 106 31.77 40.52 -45.97
C GLY A 106 33.06 40.89 -45.21
N ASP A 107 32.89 41.59 -44.09
CA ASP A 107 33.96 42.20 -43.28
C ASP A 107 34.31 41.36 -42.03
N THR A 108 33.55 40.30 -41.75
CA THR A 108 33.60 39.59 -40.46
C THR A 108 34.93 38.87 -40.23
N TRP A 109 35.71 38.58 -41.27
CA TRP A 109 36.88 37.73 -41.16
C TRP A 109 38.19 38.53 -41.07
N TYR A 110 38.27 39.71 -41.68
CA TYR A 110 39.48 40.55 -41.74
C TYR A 110 39.32 41.90 -41.06
N TYR A 111 38.23 42.64 -41.32
CA TYR A 111 38.10 44.03 -40.91
C TYR A 111 37.50 44.16 -39.51
N ASP A 112 36.40 43.46 -39.26
CA ASP A 112 35.69 43.53 -38.00
C ASP A 112 36.53 42.97 -36.84
N PRO A 113 36.41 43.51 -35.62
CA PRO A 113 37.13 42.97 -34.47
C PRO A 113 36.77 41.50 -34.22
N PRO A 114 37.74 40.56 -34.27
CA PRO A 114 37.43 39.15 -34.13
C PRO A 114 36.98 38.85 -32.69
N THR A 115 35.94 38.02 -32.59
CA THR A 115 35.47 37.44 -31.32
C THR A 115 36.02 36.02 -31.13
N ILE A 116 35.72 35.39 -29.99
CA ILE A 116 36.26 34.07 -29.65
C ILE A 116 35.79 32.93 -30.57
N VAL A 117 34.69 33.10 -31.32
CA VAL A 117 34.23 32.08 -32.28
C VAL A 117 35.08 32.05 -33.56
N HIS A 118 35.67 33.18 -33.98
CA HIS A 118 36.35 33.27 -35.29
C HIS A 118 37.51 32.27 -35.46
N PRO A 119 38.41 32.08 -34.46
CA PRO A 119 39.45 31.06 -34.57
C PRO A 119 38.91 29.62 -34.68
N MET A 120 37.67 29.35 -34.28
CA MET A 120 37.06 28.02 -34.36
C MET A 120 36.70 27.61 -35.79
N PHE A 121 36.73 28.54 -36.77
CA PHE A 121 36.53 28.21 -38.18
C PHE A 121 37.83 27.82 -38.90
N ASN A 122 38.99 27.96 -38.25
CA ASN A 122 40.30 27.76 -38.87
C ASN A 122 40.49 28.53 -40.19
N ILE A 123 40.02 29.78 -40.22
CA ILE A 123 40.15 30.70 -41.36
C ILE A 123 41.30 31.67 -41.11
N ASN A 124 42.14 31.86 -42.13
CA ASN A 124 43.12 32.91 -42.23
C ASN A 124 42.66 33.94 -43.27
N ALA A 125 42.08 35.05 -42.81
CA ALA A 125 41.71 36.15 -43.68
C ALA A 125 42.97 36.93 -44.10
N THR A 126 43.16 37.12 -45.41
CA THR A 126 44.40 37.66 -45.97
C THR A 126 44.29 39.11 -46.43
N ALA A 127 43.07 39.58 -46.73
CA ALA A 127 42.77 40.95 -47.12
C ALA A 127 41.28 41.28 -46.92
N ASP A 128 41.01 42.56 -46.68
CA ASP A 128 39.70 43.25 -46.61
C ASP A 128 38.95 43.31 -47.96
N GLY A 129 39.59 42.78 -49.02
CA GLY A 129 39.06 42.78 -50.38
C GLY A 129 38.62 44.13 -50.93
N THR A 130 37.78 44.07 -51.96
CA THR A 130 37.12 45.23 -52.58
C THR A 130 35.73 44.82 -53.11
N ASN A 131 35.24 45.43 -54.19
CA ASN A 131 33.96 45.14 -54.86
C ASN A 131 34.16 44.35 -56.16
N ASP A 132 34.94 43.27 -56.11
CA ASP A 132 35.40 42.49 -57.27
C ASP A 132 34.91 41.03 -57.28
N LEU A 133 33.97 40.66 -56.40
CA LEU A 133 33.32 39.36 -56.42
C LEU A 133 32.47 39.20 -57.70
N GLY A 134 32.66 38.09 -58.41
CA GLY A 134 32.02 37.88 -59.71
C GLY A 134 31.43 36.48 -59.84
N THR A 135 32.20 35.56 -60.42
CA THR A 135 31.82 34.15 -60.49
C THR A 135 32.54 33.39 -59.39
N ILE A 136 31.78 32.72 -58.53
CA ILE A 136 32.28 31.89 -57.44
C ILE A 136 32.31 30.44 -57.94
N LEU A 137 33.46 29.80 -57.83
CA LEU A 137 33.71 28.43 -58.27
C LEU A 137 33.88 27.53 -57.05
N GLY A 138 33.30 26.34 -57.13
CA GLY A 138 33.58 25.26 -56.22
C GLY A 138 34.99 24.69 -56.37
N GLN A 139 35.50 24.11 -55.29
CA GLN A 139 36.87 23.60 -55.24
C GLN A 139 36.94 22.10 -55.53
N ALA A 140 37.87 21.70 -56.40
CA ALA A 140 38.08 20.30 -56.76
C ALA A 140 38.49 19.44 -55.56
N GLY A 141 37.93 18.23 -55.45
CA GLY A 141 38.15 17.33 -54.32
C GLY A 141 37.38 17.69 -53.05
N THR A 142 36.39 18.58 -53.15
CA THR A 142 35.50 18.98 -52.05
C THR A 142 34.04 18.73 -52.43
N PHE A 143 33.13 18.86 -51.46
CA PHE A 143 31.68 18.72 -51.67
C PHE A 143 31.06 19.83 -52.56
N THR A 144 31.85 20.79 -53.02
CA THR A 144 31.42 21.83 -53.98
C THR A 144 32.02 21.64 -55.36
N GLU A 145 32.76 20.55 -55.62
CA GLU A 145 33.39 20.29 -56.91
C GLU A 145 32.39 20.43 -58.07
N ASP A 146 32.86 21.02 -59.19
CA ASP A 146 32.07 21.31 -60.40
C ASP A 146 30.92 22.33 -60.24
N MET A 147 30.74 22.95 -59.07
CA MET A 147 29.77 24.04 -58.89
C MET A 147 30.30 25.40 -59.39
N SER A 148 29.41 26.23 -59.93
CA SER A 148 29.72 27.58 -60.42
C SER A 148 28.52 28.53 -60.29
N PHE A 149 28.69 29.57 -59.48
CA PHE A 149 27.64 30.55 -59.19
C PHE A 149 28.03 31.93 -59.70
N SER A 150 27.15 32.57 -60.47
CA SER A 150 27.28 34.03 -60.68
C SER A 150 26.79 34.75 -59.44
N TYR A 151 27.51 35.78 -59.01
CA TYR A 151 27.16 36.57 -57.83
C TYR A 151 26.52 37.90 -58.23
N THR A 152 25.36 38.19 -57.66
CA THR A 152 24.56 39.40 -57.91
C THR A 152 24.14 40.14 -56.64
N GLY A 153 24.60 39.68 -55.48
CA GLY A 153 24.35 40.31 -54.18
C GLY A 153 25.21 41.54 -53.92
N GLU A 154 25.19 42.02 -52.67
CA GLU A 154 26.09 43.08 -52.23
C GLU A 154 27.54 42.64 -52.33
N ASN A 155 28.40 43.52 -52.82
CA ASN A 155 29.77 43.20 -53.19
C ASN A 155 30.66 44.37 -52.80
N SER A 156 30.92 44.55 -51.52
CA SER A 156 31.79 45.62 -51.00
C SER A 156 32.59 45.07 -49.84
N TRP A 157 33.92 45.20 -49.95
CA TRP A 157 34.88 44.73 -48.95
C TRP A 157 34.75 43.23 -48.68
N ILE A 158 34.80 42.43 -49.75
CA ILE A 158 34.68 40.97 -49.64
C ILE A 158 36.00 40.38 -49.16
N ASP A 159 36.04 39.88 -47.93
CA ASP A 159 37.25 39.29 -47.36
C ASP A 159 37.81 38.12 -48.19
N HIS A 160 39.14 38.10 -48.31
CA HIS A 160 39.88 37.03 -48.99
C HIS A 160 40.28 35.95 -47.99
N LEU A 161 39.75 34.74 -48.14
CA LEU A 161 39.88 33.66 -47.16
C LEU A 161 40.86 32.58 -47.63
N GLU A 162 41.76 32.16 -46.73
CA GLU A 162 42.58 30.97 -46.89
C GLU A 162 42.40 30.02 -45.70
N PRO A 163 42.40 28.69 -45.90
CA PRO A 163 42.21 27.75 -44.81
C PRO A 163 43.49 27.59 -43.97
N ILE A 164 43.31 27.36 -42.67
CA ILE A 164 44.33 26.82 -41.76
C ILE A 164 44.07 25.33 -41.61
N ALA A 165 45.03 24.48 -42.01
CA ALA A 165 44.86 23.03 -41.93
C ALA A 165 44.46 22.57 -40.51
N PRO A 166 43.46 21.67 -40.37
CA PRO A 166 42.91 20.82 -41.42
C PRO A 166 41.67 21.39 -42.14
N ALA A 167 41.31 22.66 -41.95
CA ALA A 167 40.28 23.30 -42.78
C ALA A 167 40.68 23.28 -44.26
N PHE A 168 39.69 23.40 -45.13
CA PHE A 168 39.88 23.41 -46.58
C PHE A 168 38.97 24.43 -47.26
N LYS A 169 39.45 24.97 -48.38
CA LYS A 169 38.70 25.93 -49.19
C LYS A 169 37.62 25.17 -49.96
N ILE A 170 36.40 25.70 -49.97
CA ILE A 170 35.27 25.15 -50.72
C ILE A 170 34.83 26.09 -51.84
N LEU A 171 34.97 27.41 -51.69
CA LEU A 171 34.55 28.37 -52.69
C LEU A 171 35.65 29.39 -52.97
N GLU A 172 35.77 29.81 -54.24
CA GLU A 172 36.79 30.74 -54.71
C GLU A 172 36.25 31.68 -55.80
N ASN A 173 36.57 32.97 -55.70
CA ASN A 173 36.26 33.91 -56.77
C ASN A 173 37.16 33.66 -57.99
N GLN A 174 36.57 33.64 -59.18
CA GLN A 174 37.29 33.34 -60.42
C GLN A 174 38.28 34.46 -60.81
N ALA A 175 37.90 35.72 -60.61
CA ALA A 175 38.70 36.88 -61.03
C ALA A 175 38.36 38.15 -60.22
N PRO A 176 39.32 38.69 -59.42
CA PRO A 176 40.62 38.10 -59.12
C PRO A 176 40.50 36.84 -58.27
N LEU A 177 41.55 36.02 -58.27
CA LEU A 177 41.55 34.72 -57.60
C LEU A 177 41.75 34.89 -56.09
N TYR A 178 40.75 34.51 -55.29
CA TYR A 178 40.82 34.45 -53.82
C TYR A 178 39.71 33.55 -53.26
N GLY A 179 39.96 32.90 -52.12
CA GLY A 179 38.96 32.07 -51.47
C GLY A 179 37.83 32.91 -50.87
N THR A 180 36.60 32.41 -50.97
CA THR A 180 35.38 33.05 -50.45
C THR A 180 34.58 32.16 -49.50
N GLY A 181 34.96 30.89 -49.37
CA GLY A 181 34.34 29.95 -48.44
C GLY A 181 35.30 28.87 -47.97
N ILE A 182 35.30 28.62 -46.66
CA ILE A 182 36.14 27.63 -45.99
C ILE A 182 35.25 26.70 -45.16
N ALA A 183 35.51 25.40 -45.25
CA ALA A 183 34.88 24.39 -44.41
C ALA A 183 35.92 23.81 -43.43
N TYR A 184 35.49 23.55 -42.21
CA TYR A 184 36.34 22.94 -41.18
C TYR A 184 35.56 21.92 -40.36
N ASP A 185 36.08 20.70 -40.35
CA ASP A 185 35.65 19.61 -39.49
C ASP A 185 36.67 19.44 -38.35
N ALA A 186 36.23 19.77 -37.12
CA ALA A 186 37.04 19.61 -35.92
C ALA A 186 36.92 18.21 -35.30
N GLY A 187 36.07 17.35 -35.87
CA GLY A 187 35.67 16.04 -35.34
C GLY A 187 34.59 16.14 -34.26
N THR A 188 34.66 17.13 -33.37
CA THR A 188 33.63 17.38 -32.35
C THR A 188 32.56 18.37 -32.77
N TYR A 189 32.88 19.26 -33.72
CA TYR A 189 31.97 20.26 -34.29
C TYR A 189 32.37 20.54 -35.73
N LYS A 190 31.50 21.17 -36.50
CA LYS A 190 31.78 21.55 -37.89
C LYS A 190 31.38 22.98 -38.20
N THR A 191 32.11 23.60 -39.12
CA THR A 191 31.88 25.00 -39.51
C THR A 191 32.04 25.23 -41.00
N ILE A 192 31.22 26.14 -41.54
CA ILE A 192 31.38 26.72 -42.87
C ILE A 192 31.38 28.25 -42.72
N GLY A 193 32.50 28.90 -43.06
CA GLY A 193 32.63 30.35 -43.03
C GLY A 193 32.80 30.91 -44.43
N VAL A 194 31.99 31.90 -44.81
CA VAL A 194 32.03 32.53 -46.13
C VAL A 194 32.09 34.06 -46.05
N SER A 195 32.69 34.69 -47.06
CA SER A 195 32.75 36.16 -47.18
C SER A 195 31.67 36.78 -48.07
N HIS A 196 30.75 35.98 -48.57
CA HIS A 196 29.68 36.39 -49.48
C HIS A 196 28.31 35.99 -48.93
N GLU A 197 27.25 36.68 -49.35
CA GLU A 197 25.88 36.35 -48.97
C GLU A 197 25.34 35.18 -49.79
N PHE A 198 24.79 34.15 -49.15
CA PHE A 198 24.10 33.05 -49.83
C PHE A 198 22.98 33.56 -50.74
N GLY A 199 22.26 34.59 -50.29
CA GLY A 199 21.20 35.24 -51.06
C GLY A 199 21.69 35.89 -52.37
N GLY A 200 22.97 36.22 -52.46
CA GLY A 200 23.60 36.83 -53.64
C GLY A 200 23.96 35.84 -54.75
N LEU A 201 23.93 34.54 -54.50
CA LEU A 201 24.23 33.51 -55.49
C LEU A 201 23.10 33.40 -56.53
N SER A 202 23.43 33.21 -57.80
CA SER A 202 22.45 32.93 -58.86
C SER A 202 22.45 31.45 -59.21
N ASP A 203 21.25 30.86 -59.36
CA ASP A 203 21.15 29.45 -59.77
C ASP A 203 21.56 29.28 -61.24
N GLY A 204 22.39 28.27 -61.47
CA GLY A 204 22.84 27.81 -62.77
C GLY A 204 22.25 26.45 -63.16
N ALA A 205 22.96 25.72 -64.02
CA ALA A 205 22.66 24.31 -64.27
C ALA A 205 23.24 23.44 -63.15
N SER A 206 22.58 22.32 -62.84
CA SER A 206 23.09 21.30 -61.90
C SER A 206 24.56 20.97 -62.19
N PRO A 207 25.44 20.91 -61.17
CA PRO A 207 25.15 20.94 -59.73
C PRO A 207 25.11 22.36 -59.09
N SER A 208 24.95 23.42 -59.89
CA SER A 208 25.12 24.81 -59.44
C SER A 208 23.80 25.51 -59.08
N THR A 209 22.95 24.86 -58.28
CA THR A 209 21.76 25.51 -57.69
C THR A 209 21.93 25.71 -56.19
N LYS A 210 21.23 26.69 -55.60
CA LYS A 210 21.22 26.90 -54.14
C LYS A 210 20.71 25.70 -53.38
N VAL A 211 19.72 24.99 -53.92
CA VAL A 211 19.18 23.77 -53.31
C VAL A 211 20.26 22.70 -53.22
N GLU A 212 21.00 22.47 -54.30
CA GLU A 212 22.13 21.52 -54.31
C GLU A 212 23.25 21.97 -53.35
N LEU A 213 23.63 23.25 -53.37
CA LEU A 213 24.64 23.77 -52.44
C LEU A 213 24.22 23.66 -50.97
N MET A 214 22.96 23.98 -50.66
CA MET A 214 22.43 23.84 -49.31
C MET A 214 22.40 22.37 -48.87
N THR A 215 22.08 21.46 -49.78
CA THR A 215 22.14 20.00 -49.50
C THR A 215 23.55 19.61 -49.06
N GLU A 216 24.58 20.02 -49.80
CA GLU A 216 25.99 19.74 -49.45
C GLU A 216 26.41 20.42 -48.15
N TYR A 217 25.89 21.62 -47.84
CA TYR A 217 26.14 22.29 -46.56
C TYR A 217 25.54 21.54 -45.38
N LEU A 218 24.28 21.11 -45.50
CA LEU A 218 23.60 20.35 -44.45
C LEU A 218 24.28 19.00 -44.21
N GLU A 219 24.63 18.28 -45.29
CA GLU A 219 25.37 17.02 -45.19
C GLU A 219 26.75 17.23 -44.54
N PHE A 220 27.50 18.24 -44.96
CA PHE A 220 28.79 18.53 -44.34
C PHE A 220 28.64 18.84 -42.86
N LEU A 221 27.65 19.65 -42.47
CA LEU A 221 27.42 20.09 -41.09
C LEU A 221 26.77 19.02 -40.18
N ASP A 222 26.56 17.80 -40.67
CA ASP A 222 25.85 16.70 -40.00
C ASP A 222 24.42 17.07 -39.58
N ILE A 223 23.74 17.91 -40.38
CA ILE A 223 22.32 18.26 -40.17
C ILE A 223 21.49 17.27 -40.97
N SER A 224 20.80 16.35 -40.28
CA SER A 224 20.08 15.26 -40.93
C SER A 224 18.69 15.71 -41.38
N LEU A 225 18.43 15.63 -42.68
CA LEU A 225 17.08 15.80 -43.22
C LEU A 225 16.29 14.49 -43.24
N SER A 226 16.98 13.34 -43.22
CA SER A 226 16.34 12.03 -43.20
C SER A 226 15.67 11.76 -41.86
N PRO A 227 14.51 11.08 -41.86
CA PRO A 227 13.80 10.75 -40.62
C PRO A 227 14.64 9.83 -39.73
N GLU A 228 14.63 10.07 -38.42
CA GLU A 228 15.22 9.17 -37.42
C GLU A 228 14.20 8.87 -36.31
N ALA A 229 13.71 7.63 -36.26
CA ALA A 229 12.70 7.23 -35.27
C ALA A 229 13.25 7.24 -33.85
N SER A 230 12.60 7.97 -32.95
CA SER A 230 12.96 8.00 -31.53
C SER A 230 11.72 8.28 -30.66
N PHE A 231 11.65 7.64 -29.49
CA PHE A 231 10.55 7.86 -28.56
C PHE A 231 10.91 7.52 -27.11
N TYR A 232 10.07 8.00 -26.20
CA TYR A 232 10.04 7.58 -24.79
C TYR A 232 8.61 7.47 -24.27
N SER A 233 8.43 6.93 -23.07
CA SER A 233 7.13 6.75 -22.43
C SER A 233 7.11 7.34 -21.02
N SER A 234 5.90 7.55 -20.47
CA SER A 234 5.71 8.03 -19.11
C SER A 234 6.17 7.05 -18.03
N ASP A 235 6.13 5.74 -18.31
CA ASP A 235 6.56 4.68 -17.39
C ASP A 235 6.79 3.39 -18.19
N THR A 236 7.78 2.60 -17.79
CA THR A 236 8.11 1.29 -18.38
C THR A 236 7.78 0.13 -17.44
N LEU A 237 7.48 0.40 -16.16
CA LEU A 237 7.09 -0.61 -15.17
C LEU A 237 5.73 -0.27 -14.56
N ILE A 238 4.69 -0.86 -15.13
CA ILE A 238 3.30 -0.52 -14.82
C ILE A 238 2.52 -1.70 -14.26
N CYS A 239 1.28 -1.44 -13.84
CA CYS A 239 0.35 -2.44 -13.38
C CYS A 239 -0.78 -2.66 -14.39
N GLU A 240 -1.42 -3.82 -14.30
CA GLU A 240 -2.52 -4.20 -15.18
C GLU A 240 -3.60 -3.09 -15.25
N ASN A 241 -3.95 -2.71 -16.47
CA ASN A 241 -4.89 -1.63 -16.83
C ASN A 241 -4.39 -0.19 -16.59
N ASP A 242 -3.12 0.00 -16.25
CA ASP A 242 -2.53 1.34 -16.23
C ASP A 242 -2.48 1.95 -17.64
N ILE A 243 -2.56 3.27 -17.69
CA ILE A 243 -2.47 4.08 -18.90
C ILE A 243 -1.02 4.57 -19.07
N VAL A 244 -0.47 4.39 -20.28
CA VAL A 244 0.86 4.86 -20.67
C VAL A 244 0.74 5.94 -21.73
N TYR A 245 1.48 7.03 -21.54
CA TYR A 245 1.65 8.10 -22.52
C TYR A 245 2.97 7.88 -23.24
N PHE A 246 2.94 7.88 -24.57
CA PHE A 246 4.13 7.83 -25.41
C PHE A 246 4.38 9.21 -26.03
N TYR A 247 5.66 9.56 -26.12
CA TYR A 247 6.13 10.81 -26.65
C TYR A 247 7.11 10.56 -27.79
N ASP A 248 6.82 11.16 -28.93
CA ASP A 248 7.71 11.20 -30.07
C ASP A 248 8.92 12.08 -29.75
N ALA A 249 10.10 11.60 -30.12
CA ALA A 249 11.37 12.31 -30.03
C ALA A 249 12.18 12.13 -31.32
N SER A 250 11.51 11.77 -32.41
CA SER A 250 12.11 11.55 -33.73
C SER A 250 12.64 12.87 -34.31
N SER A 251 13.72 12.80 -35.09
CA SER A 251 14.29 13.93 -35.84
C SER A 251 14.04 13.79 -37.34
N GLY A 252 14.33 14.86 -38.08
CA GLY A 252 13.92 15.02 -39.48
C GLY A 252 12.48 15.55 -39.62
N ASN A 253 12.05 15.80 -40.85
CA ASN A 253 10.71 16.32 -41.12
C ASN A 253 9.66 15.19 -41.12
N ILE A 254 9.21 14.81 -39.93
CA ILE A 254 8.26 13.70 -39.79
C ILE A 254 6.83 14.14 -40.15
N ILE A 255 6.26 13.51 -41.19
CA ILE A 255 4.88 13.76 -41.62
C ILE A 255 3.89 12.68 -41.15
N THR A 256 4.37 11.46 -40.88
CA THR A 256 3.52 10.33 -40.47
C THR A 256 4.18 9.48 -39.40
N TRP A 257 3.35 8.96 -38.49
CA TRP A 257 3.71 8.02 -37.43
C TRP A 257 2.90 6.74 -37.59
N ASN A 258 3.55 5.60 -37.38
CA ASN A 258 2.93 4.30 -37.37
C ASN A 258 3.43 3.53 -36.15
N TRP A 259 2.62 3.54 -35.09
CA TRP A 259 2.91 2.88 -33.83
C TRP A 259 2.31 1.49 -33.76
N ILE A 260 3.05 0.55 -33.17
CA ILE A 260 2.55 -0.76 -32.75
C ILE A 260 2.92 -0.97 -31.28
N PHE A 261 1.90 -1.22 -30.46
CA PHE A 261 2.00 -1.48 -29.02
C PHE A 261 1.54 -2.92 -28.76
N GLU A 262 2.49 -3.85 -28.64
CA GLU A 262 2.13 -5.25 -28.40
C GLU A 262 1.36 -5.37 -27.08
N GLY A 263 0.24 -6.10 -27.07
CA GLY A 263 -0.55 -6.30 -25.85
C GLY A 263 -1.35 -5.10 -25.34
N ALA A 264 -1.24 -3.91 -25.95
CA ALA A 264 -1.94 -2.71 -25.52
C ALA A 264 -3.30 -2.49 -26.22
N ILE A 265 -4.10 -1.56 -25.67
CA ILE A 265 -5.36 -1.08 -26.24
C ILE A 265 -5.36 0.45 -26.27
N PRO A 266 -5.47 1.09 -27.46
CA PRO A 266 -5.37 0.47 -28.79
C PRO A 266 -3.96 -0.10 -29.05
N GLY A 267 -3.87 -1.19 -29.81
CA GLY A 267 -2.58 -1.82 -30.15
C GLY A 267 -1.80 -1.13 -31.26
N THR A 268 -2.36 -0.11 -31.90
CA THR A 268 -1.72 0.69 -32.95
C THR A 268 -2.18 2.14 -32.88
N SER A 269 -1.39 3.08 -33.39
CA SER A 269 -1.76 4.49 -33.49
C SER A 269 -1.04 5.20 -34.64
N SER A 270 -1.65 6.26 -35.17
CA SER A 270 -1.01 7.21 -36.09
C SER A 270 -0.85 8.62 -35.50
N ASN A 271 -1.22 8.82 -34.24
CA ASN A 271 -0.97 10.08 -33.53
C ASN A 271 0.52 10.16 -33.17
N GLN A 272 1.10 11.37 -33.26
CA GLN A 272 2.48 11.63 -32.83
C GLN A 272 2.72 11.19 -31.37
N ASN A 273 1.83 11.58 -30.45
CA ASN A 273 1.94 11.26 -29.02
C ASN A 273 0.72 10.42 -28.56
N PRO A 274 0.73 9.09 -28.73
CA PRO A 274 -0.41 8.24 -28.42
C PRO A 274 -0.52 7.89 -26.93
N VAL A 275 -1.72 7.47 -26.55
CA VAL A 275 -2.05 7.02 -25.19
C VAL A 275 -2.69 5.64 -25.29
N VAL A 276 -2.16 4.68 -24.54
CA VAL A 276 -2.61 3.28 -24.57
C VAL A 276 -2.74 2.71 -23.16
N ALA A 277 -3.50 1.63 -23.00
CA ALA A 277 -3.61 0.87 -21.75
C ALA A 277 -3.17 -0.58 -21.95
N TYR A 278 -2.54 -1.18 -20.93
CA TYR A 278 -2.07 -2.56 -20.98
C TYR A 278 -2.87 -3.47 -20.04
N PRO A 279 -3.84 -4.25 -20.54
CA PRO A 279 -4.71 -5.09 -19.71
C PRO A 279 -4.12 -6.45 -19.34
N GLY A 280 -2.93 -6.82 -19.84
CA GLY A 280 -2.33 -8.13 -19.61
C GLY A 280 -0.96 -8.04 -18.96
N GLN A 281 -0.69 -8.91 -17.99
CA GLN A 281 0.65 -9.04 -17.40
C GLN A 281 1.66 -9.55 -18.43
N GLY A 282 2.92 -9.13 -18.29
CA GLY A 282 4.01 -9.57 -19.17
C GLY A 282 4.96 -8.44 -19.52
N SER A 283 5.91 -8.73 -20.39
CA SER A 283 6.75 -7.72 -21.03
C SER A 283 6.34 -7.60 -22.49
N TRP A 284 6.26 -6.37 -22.99
CA TRP A 284 5.67 -6.05 -24.28
C TRP A 284 6.59 -5.15 -25.09
N ASP A 285 6.65 -5.43 -26.40
CA ASP A 285 7.44 -4.66 -27.33
C ASP A 285 6.70 -3.37 -27.76
N VAL A 286 7.49 -2.36 -28.12
CA VAL A 286 6.98 -1.14 -28.74
C VAL A 286 7.77 -0.84 -30.01
N TYR A 287 7.03 -0.52 -31.06
CA TYR A 287 7.55 -0.19 -32.38
C TYR A 287 7.00 1.15 -32.84
N LEU A 288 7.89 1.98 -33.39
CA LEU A 288 7.56 3.22 -34.08
C LEU A 288 8.21 3.21 -35.47
N GLU A 289 7.42 3.48 -36.48
CA GLU A 289 7.89 3.87 -37.81
C GLU A 289 7.47 5.31 -38.08
N VAL A 290 8.42 6.14 -38.50
CA VAL A 290 8.20 7.52 -38.93
C VAL A 290 8.62 7.70 -40.39
N SER A 291 8.01 8.65 -41.08
CA SER A 291 8.31 8.97 -42.47
C SER A 291 8.14 10.45 -42.74
N ASP A 292 8.99 10.96 -43.64
CA ASP A 292 8.91 12.29 -44.27
C ASP A 292 8.10 12.27 -45.58
N GLY A 293 7.53 11.12 -45.95
CA GLY A 293 6.78 10.90 -47.18
C GLY A 293 7.60 10.37 -48.36
N ILE A 294 8.93 10.30 -48.20
CA ILE A 294 9.87 9.73 -49.18
C ILE A 294 10.63 8.57 -48.54
N GLU A 295 11.29 8.82 -47.42
CA GLU A 295 12.05 7.89 -46.61
C GLU A 295 11.30 7.50 -45.34
N THR A 296 11.76 6.43 -44.69
CA THR A 296 11.18 5.91 -43.46
C THR A 296 12.28 5.53 -42.49
N SER A 297 12.05 5.73 -41.21
CA SER A 297 12.90 5.23 -40.13
C SER A 297 12.09 4.47 -39.10
N GLN A 298 12.73 3.50 -38.45
CA GLN A 298 12.06 2.55 -37.57
C GLN A 298 12.85 2.38 -36.28
N LEU A 299 12.15 2.41 -35.15
CA LEU A 299 12.67 2.08 -33.84
C LEU A 299 11.85 0.95 -33.23
N TYR A 300 12.55 -0.11 -32.80
CA TYR A 300 11.97 -1.28 -32.16
C TYR A 300 12.64 -1.53 -30.81
N LEU A 301 11.86 -1.44 -29.74
CA LEU A 301 12.33 -1.70 -28.38
C LEU A 301 11.68 -2.98 -27.84
N ASN A 302 12.50 -4.02 -27.65
CA ASN A 302 12.09 -5.30 -27.08
C ASN A 302 11.80 -5.16 -25.58
N GLU A 303 10.73 -5.81 -25.11
CA GLU A 303 10.32 -5.89 -23.69
C GLU A 303 10.28 -4.51 -23.01
N TYR A 304 9.95 -3.46 -23.77
CA TYR A 304 10.03 -2.06 -23.33
C TYR A 304 9.05 -1.73 -22.19
N ILE A 305 7.84 -2.30 -22.23
CA ILE A 305 6.83 -2.14 -21.17
C ILE A 305 6.69 -3.45 -20.39
N THR A 306 6.92 -3.41 -19.08
CA THR A 306 6.67 -4.52 -18.16
C THR A 306 5.43 -4.24 -17.32
N VAL A 307 4.45 -5.14 -17.41
CA VAL A 307 3.15 -5.06 -16.73
C VAL A 307 3.08 -6.13 -15.65
N GLY A 308 2.95 -5.69 -14.40
CA GLY A 308 2.70 -6.55 -13.25
C GLY A 308 1.22 -6.62 -12.88
N THR A 309 0.92 -7.56 -12.01
CA THR A 309 -0.34 -7.59 -11.26
C THR A 309 -0.06 -7.46 -9.78
N VAL A 310 -1.09 -7.16 -9.00
CA VAL A 310 -1.02 -7.42 -7.55
C VAL A 310 -0.75 -8.92 -7.32
N PRO A 311 -0.10 -9.27 -6.19
CA PRO A 311 0.14 -10.67 -5.84
C PRO A 311 -1.13 -11.52 -5.77
N PRO A 312 -1.06 -12.82 -6.11
CA PRO A 312 -2.14 -13.74 -5.82
C PRO A 312 -2.34 -13.91 -4.31
N ALA A 313 -3.47 -14.53 -3.92
CA ALA A 313 -3.72 -14.87 -2.53
C ALA A 313 -2.56 -15.68 -1.94
N ALA A 314 -2.05 -15.26 -0.79
CA ALA A 314 -0.98 -15.99 -0.11
C ALA A 314 -1.49 -17.32 0.44
N PRO A 315 -0.61 -18.33 0.60
CA PRO A 315 -0.97 -19.57 1.28
C PRO A 315 -1.40 -19.31 2.73
N THR A 316 -2.40 -20.07 3.20
CA THR A 316 -2.87 -20.01 4.59
C THR A 316 -1.71 -20.17 5.56
N PRO A 317 -1.63 -19.33 6.62
CA PRO A 317 -0.61 -19.47 7.65
C PRO A 317 -0.60 -20.86 8.30
N SER A 318 0.55 -21.23 8.86
CA SER A 318 0.73 -22.44 9.66
C SER A 318 1.36 -22.11 11.00
N GLY A 319 0.94 -22.82 12.04
CA GLY A 319 1.47 -22.70 13.39
C GLY A 319 0.69 -23.58 14.37
N ILE A 320 0.62 -23.13 15.62
CA ILE A 320 -0.19 -23.76 16.66
C ILE A 320 -1.61 -23.17 16.63
N SER A 321 -2.63 -24.01 16.47
CA SER A 321 -4.03 -23.56 16.39
C SER A 321 -4.77 -23.56 17.72
N LEU A 322 -4.19 -24.15 18.77
CA LEU A 322 -4.83 -24.28 20.07
C LEU A 322 -3.85 -23.88 21.17
N LEU A 323 -4.23 -22.87 21.94
CA LEU A 323 -3.37 -22.20 22.90
C LEU A 323 -4.03 -22.07 24.26
N CYS A 324 -3.26 -22.34 25.31
CA CYS A 324 -3.64 -21.97 26.66
C CYS A 324 -3.54 -20.45 26.81
N ALA A 325 -4.47 -19.83 27.54
CA ALA A 325 -4.44 -18.40 27.84
C ALA A 325 -3.09 -17.90 28.39
N ASN A 326 -2.46 -18.69 29.24
CA ASN A 326 -1.20 -18.36 29.90
C ASN A 326 0.05 -18.66 29.05
N TRP A 327 -0.13 -19.09 27.79
CA TRP A 327 0.97 -19.30 26.86
C TRP A 327 1.49 -17.93 26.37
N GLY A 328 2.82 -17.81 26.23
CA GLY A 328 3.44 -16.60 25.69
C GLY A 328 3.22 -16.42 24.18
N ASN A 329 3.96 -15.48 23.59
CA ASN A 329 3.90 -15.18 22.17
C ASN A 329 4.19 -16.42 21.30
N THR A 330 3.52 -16.52 20.15
CA THR A 330 3.59 -17.69 19.27
C THR A 330 3.98 -17.29 17.86
N SER A 331 4.84 -18.09 17.23
CA SER A 331 5.28 -17.84 15.86
C SER A 331 4.43 -18.58 14.83
N TYR A 332 4.19 -17.91 13.70
CA TYR A 332 3.47 -18.43 12.55
C TYR A 332 4.27 -18.14 11.29
N ASN A 333 4.09 -18.98 10.28
CA ASN A 333 4.75 -18.81 9.00
C ASN A 333 3.78 -19.04 7.85
N THR A 334 4.10 -18.50 6.68
CA THR A 334 3.44 -18.83 5.41
C THR A 334 4.49 -19.28 4.39
N ILE A 335 4.04 -19.96 3.33
CA ILE A 335 4.91 -20.29 2.19
C ILE A 335 5.06 -19.01 1.35
N GLY A 336 6.32 -18.65 1.05
CA GLY A 336 6.61 -17.44 0.27
C GLY A 336 6.13 -17.52 -1.18
N LEU A 337 5.55 -16.42 -1.64
CA LEU A 337 5.24 -16.15 -3.04
C LEU A 337 6.44 -15.50 -3.75
N SER A 338 6.58 -15.74 -5.07
CA SER A 338 7.57 -15.08 -5.93
C SER A 338 7.14 -13.65 -6.28
N GLY A 339 8.11 -12.75 -6.48
CA GLY A 339 7.83 -11.36 -6.89
C GLY A 339 7.28 -10.47 -5.78
N ILE A 340 7.40 -10.89 -4.52
CA ILE A 340 6.93 -10.16 -3.34
C ILE A 340 8.07 -9.37 -2.72
N THR A 341 7.79 -8.11 -2.38
CA THR A 341 8.70 -7.23 -1.65
C THR A 341 8.43 -7.25 -0.14
N GLU A 342 7.17 -7.39 0.27
CA GLU A 342 6.75 -7.36 1.68
C GLU A 342 5.50 -8.22 1.92
N TYR A 343 5.21 -8.57 3.16
CA TYR A 343 3.98 -9.27 3.56
C TYR A 343 3.20 -8.43 4.57
N ASP A 344 1.90 -8.26 4.34
CA ASP A 344 0.97 -7.65 5.29
C ASP A 344 0.23 -8.75 6.05
N TRP A 345 0.32 -8.71 7.37
CA TRP A 345 -0.33 -9.68 8.24
C TRP A 345 -1.44 -9.01 9.05
N ILE A 346 -2.58 -9.70 9.18
CA ILE A 346 -3.72 -9.23 9.97
C ILE A 346 -4.15 -10.33 10.93
N ILE A 347 -4.49 -9.92 12.15
CA ILE A 347 -5.19 -10.74 13.13
C ILE A 347 -6.58 -10.14 13.37
N ASP A 348 -7.61 -10.97 13.29
CA ASP A 348 -9.00 -10.58 13.53
C ASP A 348 -9.60 -11.50 14.61
N PRO A 349 -10.18 -10.97 15.70
CA PRO A 349 -10.37 -9.55 15.95
C PRO A 349 -9.06 -8.86 16.36
N PRO A 350 -8.90 -7.54 16.11
CA PRO A 350 -7.67 -6.82 16.43
C PRO A 350 -7.38 -6.75 17.94
N GLU A 351 -8.39 -6.88 18.80
CA GLU A 351 -8.22 -7.02 20.25
C GLU A 351 -7.60 -8.36 20.69
N ALA A 352 -7.40 -9.32 19.78
CA ALA A 352 -6.73 -10.57 20.10
C ALA A 352 -5.23 -10.41 20.38
N GLY A 353 -4.59 -9.45 19.72
CA GLY A 353 -3.17 -9.24 19.83
C GLY A 353 -2.58 -8.32 18.77
N THR A 354 -1.27 -8.18 18.82
CA THR A 354 -0.49 -7.45 17.81
C THR A 354 0.46 -8.40 17.08
N ILE A 355 0.88 -8.01 15.88
CA ILE A 355 1.81 -8.79 15.07
C ILE A 355 3.18 -8.13 15.10
N SER A 356 4.20 -8.94 15.40
CA SER A 356 5.60 -8.53 15.41
C SER A 356 6.42 -9.35 14.43
N GLY A 357 7.29 -8.69 13.66
CA GLY A 357 8.08 -9.31 12.61
C GLY A 357 7.62 -8.88 11.22
N ALA A 358 8.27 -9.43 10.20
CA ALA A 358 8.02 -9.12 8.79
C ALA A 358 8.34 -10.34 7.92
N GLY A 359 7.87 -10.30 6.67
CA GLY A 359 8.13 -11.37 5.71
C GLY A 359 7.25 -12.60 5.95
N THR A 360 7.81 -13.78 5.68
CA THR A 360 7.06 -15.06 5.72
C THR A 360 6.93 -15.67 7.11
N ASN A 361 7.52 -15.05 8.14
CA ASN A 361 7.46 -15.52 9.52
C ASN A 361 7.15 -14.33 10.44
N VAL A 362 6.14 -14.49 11.29
CA VAL A 362 5.74 -13.47 12.26
C VAL A 362 5.51 -14.10 13.63
N THR A 363 5.51 -13.26 14.65
CA THR A 363 5.12 -13.61 16.01
C THR A 363 3.84 -12.86 16.35
N VAL A 364 2.80 -13.58 16.75
CA VAL A 364 1.62 -12.97 17.38
C VAL A 364 1.93 -12.75 18.85
N VAL A 365 1.82 -11.50 19.26
CA VAL A 365 1.90 -11.04 20.65
C VAL A 365 0.46 -10.94 21.14
N TRP A 366 0.04 -11.92 21.93
CA TRP A 366 -1.34 -12.04 22.39
C TRP A 366 -1.65 -11.06 23.52
N GLU A 367 -2.86 -10.50 23.52
CA GLU A 367 -3.38 -9.77 24.68
C GLU A 367 -3.65 -10.74 25.83
N GLU A 368 -3.17 -10.46 27.04
CA GLU A 368 -3.19 -11.41 28.17
C GLU A 368 -4.60 -11.98 28.44
N ASP A 369 -5.62 -11.12 28.37
CA ASP A 369 -7.01 -11.44 28.70
C ASP A 369 -7.84 -11.98 27.52
N PHE A 370 -7.30 -12.05 26.31
CA PHE A 370 -8.07 -12.51 25.14
C PHE A 370 -8.34 -14.02 25.20
N MET A 371 -9.63 -14.38 25.14
CA MET A 371 -10.12 -15.75 25.04
C MET A 371 -11.05 -15.87 23.85
N GLY A 372 -11.04 -17.02 23.17
CA GLY A 372 -11.87 -17.28 22.01
C GLY A 372 -11.05 -17.55 20.74
N GLU A 373 -11.66 -17.33 19.59
CA GLU A 373 -11.06 -17.58 18.28
C GLU A 373 -10.53 -16.28 17.68
N ALA A 374 -9.32 -16.35 17.11
CA ALA A 374 -8.74 -15.30 16.29
C ALA A 374 -8.25 -15.88 14.96
N ASP A 375 -8.56 -15.19 13.87
CA ASP A 375 -8.14 -15.54 12.52
C ASP A 375 -6.89 -14.76 12.14
N LEU A 376 -5.85 -15.49 11.74
CA LEU A 376 -4.62 -14.94 11.20
C LEU A 376 -4.64 -15.04 9.68
N MET A 377 -4.40 -13.92 9.00
CA MET A 377 -4.37 -13.81 7.54
C MET A 377 -3.11 -13.09 7.07
N VAL A 378 -2.68 -13.36 5.84
CA VAL A 378 -1.51 -12.73 5.24
C VAL A 378 -1.72 -12.41 3.76
N ALA A 379 -1.23 -11.27 3.29
CA ALA A 379 -1.20 -10.88 1.88
C ALA A 379 0.24 -10.52 1.46
N GLY A 380 0.60 -10.86 0.22
CA GLY A 380 1.85 -10.38 -0.39
C GLY A 380 1.69 -8.95 -0.91
N ILE A 381 2.77 -8.17 -0.87
CA ILE A 381 2.87 -6.84 -1.46
C ILE A 381 3.98 -6.85 -2.51
N ASN A 382 3.72 -6.27 -3.68
CA ASN A 382 4.74 -5.94 -4.68
C ASN A 382 4.59 -4.48 -5.13
N TYR A 383 5.28 -4.11 -6.21
CA TYR A 383 5.22 -2.74 -6.74
C TYR A 383 3.81 -2.32 -7.22
N CYS A 384 2.93 -3.27 -7.54
CA CYS A 384 1.53 -3.02 -7.89
C CYS A 384 0.59 -2.91 -6.69
N GLY A 385 1.07 -3.21 -5.49
CA GLY A 385 0.33 -3.05 -4.25
C GLY A 385 0.07 -4.37 -3.55
N ILE A 386 -0.92 -4.34 -2.65
CA ILE A 386 -1.29 -5.48 -1.82
C ILE A 386 -2.20 -6.44 -2.58
N GLY A 387 -1.83 -7.73 -2.54
CA GLY A 387 -2.63 -8.81 -3.10
C GLY A 387 -3.83 -9.17 -2.23
N ALA A 388 -4.53 -10.23 -2.63
CA ALA A 388 -5.57 -10.80 -1.78
C ALA A 388 -4.98 -11.43 -0.51
N TYR A 389 -5.68 -11.30 0.61
CA TYR A 389 -5.32 -12.04 1.82
C TYR A 389 -5.59 -13.54 1.64
N SER A 390 -4.80 -14.35 2.36
CA SER A 390 -5.00 -15.79 2.47
C SER A 390 -6.37 -16.13 3.07
N GLU A 391 -6.79 -17.38 2.91
CA GLU A 391 -7.83 -17.96 3.77
C GLU A 391 -7.42 -17.83 5.25
N PRO A 392 -8.37 -17.64 6.18
CA PRO A 392 -8.08 -17.45 7.59
C PRO A 392 -7.49 -18.70 8.23
N TYR A 393 -6.47 -18.51 9.08
CA TYR A 393 -5.96 -19.53 9.99
C TYR A 393 -6.48 -19.28 11.41
N THR A 394 -7.49 -20.05 11.83
CA THR A 394 -8.15 -19.88 13.12
C THR A 394 -7.31 -20.45 14.26
N ILE A 395 -7.09 -19.62 15.28
CA ILE A 395 -6.38 -19.93 16.50
C ILE A 395 -7.33 -19.78 17.69
N THR A 396 -7.47 -20.82 18.49
CA THR A 396 -8.32 -20.80 19.68
C THR A 396 -7.48 -20.62 20.94
N ARG A 397 -7.72 -19.56 21.69
CA ARG A 397 -7.19 -19.35 23.05
C ARG A 397 -8.24 -19.69 24.10
N TYR A 398 -7.88 -20.57 25.03
CA TYR A 398 -8.81 -21.04 26.05
C TYR A 398 -8.14 -21.36 27.39
N LEU A 399 -8.99 -21.51 28.41
CA LEU A 399 -8.69 -22.13 29.69
C LEU A 399 -9.69 -23.25 29.94
N PRO A 400 -9.33 -24.31 30.69
CA PRO A 400 -10.34 -25.27 31.11
C PRO A 400 -11.41 -24.57 31.96
N ASP A 401 -12.67 -24.94 31.75
CA ASP A 401 -13.79 -24.49 32.57
C ASP A 401 -13.73 -25.23 33.92
N VAL A 402 -13.37 -24.51 34.98
CA VAL A 402 -13.15 -25.07 36.32
C VAL A 402 -14.19 -24.52 37.27
N SER A 403 -14.80 -25.43 38.04
CA SER A 403 -15.74 -25.08 39.10
C SER A 403 -15.46 -25.92 40.35
N VAL A 404 -15.87 -25.41 41.51
CA VAL A 404 -15.76 -26.14 42.76
C VAL A 404 -16.96 -25.83 43.63
N MET A 405 -17.56 -26.87 44.23
CA MET A 405 -18.69 -26.76 45.15
C MET A 405 -18.43 -27.54 46.43
N LEU A 406 -18.26 -26.83 47.53
CA LEU A 406 -17.87 -27.38 48.83
C LEU A 406 -19.03 -27.31 49.84
N PRO A 407 -18.97 -28.08 50.93
CA PRO A 407 -19.94 -27.97 52.01
C PRO A 407 -19.89 -26.57 52.66
N ALA A 408 -21.04 -25.91 52.78
CA ALA A 408 -21.12 -24.56 53.35
C ALA A 408 -20.61 -24.50 54.80
N PHE A 409 -20.93 -25.50 55.63
CA PHE A 409 -20.47 -25.58 57.02
C PHE A 409 -20.13 -27.01 57.46
N VAL A 410 -19.07 -27.13 58.26
CA VAL A 410 -18.64 -28.36 58.93
C VAL A 410 -18.34 -28.09 60.41
N ALA A 411 -18.46 -29.11 61.27
CA ALA A 411 -18.07 -28.98 62.68
C ALA A 411 -16.55 -28.95 62.82
N LEU A 412 -16.03 -28.19 63.79
CA LEU A 412 -14.63 -28.27 64.23
C LEU A 412 -14.24 -29.70 64.64
N SER A 413 -15.20 -30.50 65.11
CA SER A 413 -14.99 -31.90 65.51
C SER A 413 -15.17 -32.92 64.37
N THR A 414 -15.45 -32.48 63.13
CA THR A 414 -15.61 -33.39 61.99
C THR A 414 -14.23 -33.98 61.65
N PRO A 415 -14.08 -35.31 61.52
CA PRO A 415 -12.82 -35.91 61.08
C PRO A 415 -12.38 -35.38 59.70
N PRO A 416 -11.07 -35.40 59.39
CA PRO A 416 -10.58 -35.01 58.07
C PRO A 416 -11.28 -35.80 56.94
N PHE A 417 -11.68 -35.12 55.87
CA PHE A 417 -12.41 -35.73 54.75
C PHE A 417 -11.88 -35.27 53.39
N ALA A 418 -12.01 -36.12 52.38
CA ALA A 418 -11.57 -35.83 51.03
C ALA A 418 -12.49 -34.79 50.34
N LEU A 419 -11.89 -33.80 49.69
CA LEU A 419 -12.60 -32.84 48.86
C LEU A 419 -12.89 -33.45 47.49
N THR A 420 -14.15 -33.39 47.05
CA THR A 420 -14.63 -34.04 45.81
C THR A 420 -15.52 -33.14 44.95
N GLY A 421 -15.68 -31.87 45.34
CA GLY A 421 -16.60 -30.92 44.71
C GLY A 421 -16.08 -30.19 43.46
N GLY A 422 -14.83 -30.41 43.09
CA GLY A 422 -14.15 -29.79 41.95
C GLY A 422 -14.43 -30.50 40.63
N LEU A 423 -14.69 -29.73 39.58
CA LEU A 423 -14.88 -30.19 38.21
C LEU A 423 -13.97 -29.37 37.27
N PRO A 424 -13.34 -30.01 36.25
CA PRO A 424 -13.32 -31.45 35.96
C PRO A 424 -12.56 -32.24 37.04
N VAL A 425 -12.82 -33.55 37.18
CA VAL A 425 -12.19 -34.39 38.22
C VAL A 425 -10.70 -34.57 37.94
N GLY A 426 -9.88 -34.57 38.99
CA GLY A 426 -8.45 -34.87 38.93
C GLY A 426 -7.52 -33.69 39.24
N GLY A 427 -8.08 -32.54 39.63
CA GLY A 427 -7.33 -31.38 40.11
C GLY A 427 -6.91 -31.49 41.57
N GLU A 428 -6.21 -30.45 42.04
CA GLU A 428 -5.67 -30.35 43.39
C GLU A 428 -6.37 -29.25 44.20
N TYR A 429 -6.62 -29.52 45.47
CA TYR A 429 -7.17 -28.56 46.42
C TYR A 429 -6.06 -27.97 47.27
N THR A 430 -6.09 -26.66 47.45
CA THR A 430 -5.18 -25.91 48.34
C THR A 430 -5.97 -24.93 49.19
N GLY A 431 -5.45 -24.61 50.38
CA GLY A 431 -6.09 -23.68 51.31
C GLY A 431 -5.90 -24.08 52.78
N PRO A 432 -6.40 -23.27 53.73
CA PRO A 432 -6.30 -23.56 55.16
C PRO A 432 -6.89 -24.93 55.50
N GLY A 433 -6.14 -25.74 56.26
CA GLY A 433 -6.55 -27.09 56.65
C GLY A 433 -6.61 -28.13 55.53
N VAL A 434 -6.16 -27.81 54.30
CA VAL A 434 -6.09 -28.79 53.20
C VAL A 434 -4.68 -29.39 53.12
N THR A 435 -4.59 -30.72 53.07
CA THR A 435 -3.34 -31.45 52.78
C THR A 435 -3.67 -32.70 51.97
N ASN A 436 -3.00 -32.91 50.83
CA ASN A 436 -3.23 -34.05 49.92
C ASN A 436 -4.73 -34.24 49.56
N ASN A 437 -5.41 -33.14 49.19
CA ASN A 437 -6.85 -33.12 48.87
C ASN A 437 -7.80 -33.51 50.02
N ILE A 438 -7.30 -33.57 51.27
CA ILE A 438 -8.09 -33.83 52.47
C ILE A 438 -8.20 -32.54 53.27
N PHE A 439 -9.43 -32.12 53.60
CA PHE A 439 -9.70 -30.99 54.49
C PHE A 439 -9.82 -31.47 55.93
N ASP A 440 -9.02 -30.90 56.81
CA ASP A 440 -9.07 -31.08 58.26
C ASP A 440 -9.65 -29.81 58.92
N PRO A 441 -10.92 -29.83 59.38
CA PRO A 441 -11.55 -28.69 60.05
C PRO A 441 -10.83 -28.26 61.33
N ALA A 442 -10.20 -29.19 62.07
CA ALA A 442 -9.47 -28.86 63.28
C ALA A 442 -8.16 -28.12 62.97
N SER A 443 -7.50 -28.49 61.86
CA SER A 443 -6.32 -27.79 61.36
C SER A 443 -6.66 -26.44 60.73
N ALA A 444 -7.80 -26.31 60.05
CA ALA A 444 -8.28 -25.04 59.49
C ALA A 444 -8.65 -24.03 60.60
N GLY A 445 -9.26 -24.52 61.69
CA GLY A 445 -9.73 -23.69 62.81
C GLY A 445 -11.12 -23.08 62.56
N LEU A 446 -11.71 -22.44 63.57
CA LEU A 446 -13.04 -21.81 63.44
C LEU A 446 -13.00 -20.63 62.46
N GLY A 447 -14.04 -20.48 61.64
CA GLY A 447 -14.17 -19.37 60.68
C GLY A 447 -14.43 -19.85 59.25
N MET A 448 -14.48 -18.90 58.31
CA MET A 448 -14.61 -19.19 56.88
C MET A 448 -13.22 -19.34 56.26
N HIS A 449 -13.03 -20.43 55.51
CA HIS A 449 -11.77 -20.72 54.81
C HIS A 449 -12.00 -20.83 53.32
N THR A 450 -11.31 -20.01 52.54
CA THR A 450 -11.30 -20.08 51.08
C THR A 450 -10.41 -21.25 50.64
N ILE A 451 -10.98 -22.14 49.85
CA ILE A 451 -10.30 -23.29 49.26
C ILE A 451 -10.24 -23.07 47.74
N THR A 452 -9.05 -23.27 47.18
CA THR A 452 -8.80 -23.18 45.73
C THR A 452 -8.68 -24.58 45.15
N TYR A 453 -9.43 -24.85 44.08
CA TYR A 453 -9.31 -26.04 43.26
C TYR A 453 -8.62 -25.68 41.95
N THR A 454 -7.52 -26.34 41.64
CA THR A 454 -6.72 -26.12 40.41
C THR A 454 -6.77 -27.37 39.54
N TYR A 455 -7.11 -27.21 38.27
CA TYR A 455 -7.17 -28.30 37.29
C TYR A 455 -6.31 -28.00 36.08
N THR A 456 -5.58 -29.02 35.61
CA THR A 456 -4.77 -28.99 34.39
C THR A 456 -5.32 -30.02 33.40
N ASP A 457 -5.62 -29.57 32.18
CA ASP A 457 -6.16 -30.44 31.14
C ASP A 457 -5.08 -31.23 30.39
N ILE A 458 -5.50 -32.01 29.38
CA ILE A 458 -4.59 -32.84 28.57
C ILE A 458 -3.60 -32.02 27.72
N ASN A 459 -3.90 -30.76 27.43
CA ASN A 459 -3.05 -29.84 26.69
C ASN A 459 -2.17 -28.99 27.63
N LEU A 460 -2.16 -29.32 28.93
CA LEU A 460 -1.43 -28.63 30.00
C LEU A 460 -1.98 -27.22 30.33
N CYS A 461 -3.17 -26.88 29.86
CA CYS A 461 -3.82 -25.63 30.23
C CYS A 461 -4.34 -25.74 31.66
N THR A 462 -4.03 -24.74 32.50
CA THR A 462 -4.37 -24.76 33.93
C THR A 462 -5.27 -23.59 34.28
N ASN A 463 -6.36 -23.88 34.99
CA ASN A 463 -7.26 -22.87 35.55
C ASN A 463 -7.70 -23.28 36.97
N SER A 464 -8.26 -22.34 37.71
CA SER A 464 -8.71 -22.59 39.08
C SER A 464 -10.08 -21.98 39.38
N ALA A 465 -10.75 -22.58 40.36
CA ALA A 465 -11.97 -22.06 40.95
C ALA A 465 -11.82 -22.02 42.47
N ILE A 466 -12.57 -21.14 43.12
CA ILE A 466 -12.56 -21.00 44.57
C ILE A 466 -13.97 -21.21 45.14
N ASP A 467 -14.04 -21.82 46.32
CA ASP A 467 -15.24 -21.86 47.16
C ASP A 467 -14.81 -21.88 48.63
N SER A 468 -15.73 -21.68 49.57
CA SER A 468 -15.41 -21.51 50.99
C SER A 468 -16.13 -22.51 51.88
N ILE A 469 -15.43 -23.00 52.90
CA ILE A 469 -15.97 -23.89 53.93
C ILE A 469 -15.97 -23.15 55.27
N GLY A 470 -17.13 -23.09 55.93
CA GLY A 470 -17.26 -22.56 57.29
C GLY A 470 -17.05 -23.63 58.36
N VAL A 471 -16.13 -23.41 59.29
CA VAL A 471 -15.90 -24.32 60.43
C VAL A 471 -16.56 -23.74 61.69
N THR A 472 -17.51 -24.49 62.27
CA THR A 472 -18.34 -24.05 63.40
C THR A 472 -18.27 -25.02 64.58
N GLN A 473 -18.65 -24.58 65.77
CA GLN A 473 -18.84 -25.45 66.93
C GLN A 473 -20.35 -25.67 67.15
N TYR A 474 -20.83 -26.90 66.95
CA TYR A 474 -22.21 -27.26 67.29
C TYR A 474 -22.38 -27.32 68.82
N THR A 475 -23.25 -26.49 69.40
CA THR A 475 -23.72 -26.62 70.79
C THR A 475 -25.14 -27.19 70.83
N GLY A 476 -25.26 -28.52 70.74
CA GLY A 476 -26.57 -29.20 70.79
C GLY A 476 -26.87 -29.85 72.15
N ILE A 477 -28.03 -29.53 72.76
CA ILE A 477 -28.65 -30.28 73.88
C ILE A 477 -29.74 -31.21 73.30
N LYS A 478 -29.76 -32.50 73.68
CA LYS A 478 -30.80 -33.48 73.27
C LYS A 478 -31.96 -33.53 74.27
N HIS A 479 -33.20 -33.66 73.76
CA HIS A 479 -34.44 -33.88 74.53
C HIS A 479 -34.81 -35.38 74.49
N GLN A 480 -35.23 -35.95 75.63
CA GLN A 480 -35.45 -37.39 75.85
C GLN A 480 -36.96 -37.67 76.05
N ASP A 481 -37.53 -38.61 75.30
CA ASP A 481 -38.95 -39.01 75.35
C ASP A 481 -39.27 -39.88 76.58
N ASP A 482 -40.35 -39.56 77.30
CA ASP A 482 -40.87 -40.31 78.46
C ASP A 482 -42.14 -41.14 78.13
N GLN A 483 -42.18 -42.34 78.69
CA GLN A 483 -43.03 -43.51 78.41
C GLN A 483 -44.49 -43.42 78.91
N SER A 484 -45.30 -42.50 78.39
CA SER A 484 -46.77 -42.52 78.62
C SER A 484 -47.53 -42.40 77.31
N THR A 485 -48.32 -43.43 76.96
CA THR A 485 -49.09 -43.44 75.70
C THR A 485 -50.59 -43.34 75.95
N ILE A 486 -51.26 -42.50 75.15
CA ILE A 486 -52.71 -42.30 75.20
C ILE A 486 -53.29 -42.65 73.82
N ASN A 487 -54.19 -43.64 73.80
CA ASN A 487 -54.81 -44.15 72.58
C ASN A 487 -56.30 -43.80 72.56
N ILE A 488 -56.79 -43.27 71.43
CA ILE A 488 -58.20 -42.87 71.25
C ILE A 488 -58.78 -43.65 70.09
N TYR A 489 -59.82 -44.46 70.34
CA TYR A 489 -60.39 -45.30 69.29
C TYR A 489 -61.90 -45.61 69.48
N PRO A 490 -62.66 -45.71 68.37
CA PRO A 490 -62.24 -45.33 67.02
C PRO A 490 -62.04 -43.82 66.91
N ASN A 491 -61.03 -43.39 66.17
CA ASN A 491 -60.81 -42.00 65.79
C ASN A 491 -60.40 -42.01 64.30
N PRO A 492 -61.29 -41.67 63.34
CA PRO A 492 -62.56 -40.96 63.52
C PRO A 492 -63.68 -41.73 64.25
N THR A 493 -64.61 -41.00 64.87
CA THR A 493 -65.75 -41.51 65.66
C THR A 493 -67.09 -40.91 65.22
N ASN A 494 -68.20 -41.58 65.49
CA ASN A 494 -69.57 -41.04 65.30
C ASN A 494 -70.16 -40.57 66.65
N GLY A 495 -69.32 -40.02 67.53
CA GLY A 495 -69.71 -39.57 68.87
C GLY A 495 -69.71 -40.66 69.95
N SER A 496 -69.05 -41.80 69.73
CA SER A 496 -68.83 -42.83 70.75
C SER A 496 -67.43 -43.40 70.59
N PHE A 497 -66.54 -43.15 71.55
CA PHE A 497 -65.14 -43.58 71.48
C PHE A 497 -64.57 -43.87 72.87
N LYS A 498 -63.46 -44.59 72.89
CA LYS A 498 -62.73 -44.96 74.11
C LYS A 498 -61.41 -44.19 74.15
N VAL A 499 -61.08 -43.69 75.34
CA VAL A 499 -59.75 -43.14 75.66
C VAL A 499 -59.05 -44.15 76.56
N GLN A 500 -57.95 -44.71 76.08
CA GLN A 500 -57.13 -45.67 76.80
C GLN A 500 -55.82 -45.01 77.22
N PHE A 501 -55.56 -45.05 78.51
CA PHE A 501 -54.33 -44.60 79.12
C PHE A 501 -53.47 -45.84 79.39
N ASN A 502 -52.20 -45.80 78.96
CA ASN A 502 -51.17 -46.73 79.39
C ASN A 502 -50.11 -45.90 80.13
N THR A 503 -50.17 -45.91 81.45
CA THR A 503 -49.26 -45.18 82.33
C THR A 503 -48.76 -46.10 83.44
N GLU A 504 -47.45 -46.06 83.74
CA GLU A 504 -46.84 -46.88 84.79
C GLU A 504 -47.22 -46.37 86.20
N GLU A 505 -47.47 -45.06 86.34
CA GLU A 505 -47.77 -44.43 87.62
C GLU A 505 -49.24 -44.01 87.72
N ALA A 506 -49.81 -44.08 88.93
CA ALA A 506 -51.16 -43.58 89.15
C ALA A 506 -51.20 -42.05 89.08
N ASP A 507 -52.16 -41.48 88.35
CA ASP A 507 -52.46 -40.05 88.30
C ASP A 507 -53.98 -39.82 88.36
N VAL A 508 -54.40 -38.64 88.80
CA VAL A 508 -55.80 -38.22 88.78
C VAL A 508 -55.92 -37.10 87.76
N VAL A 509 -56.58 -37.39 86.64
CA VAL A 509 -56.65 -36.49 85.50
C VAL A 509 -58.04 -35.87 85.34
N THR A 510 -58.06 -34.70 84.73
CA THR A 510 -59.24 -34.06 84.18
C THR A 510 -59.21 -34.20 82.67
N ILE A 511 -60.31 -34.63 82.07
CA ILE A 511 -60.47 -34.75 80.62
C ILE A 511 -61.48 -33.70 80.16
N LYS A 512 -61.07 -32.80 79.26
CA LYS A 512 -61.92 -31.79 78.65
C LYS A 512 -61.90 -31.94 77.14
N ILE A 513 -63.05 -31.76 76.49
CA ILE A 513 -63.16 -31.79 75.03
C ILE A 513 -63.70 -30.45 74.57
N PHE A 514 -63.04 -29.87 73.58
CA PHE A 514 -63.36 -28.60 72.95
C PHE A 514 -63.71 -28.80 71.48
N ASN A 515 -64.65 -28.02 70.96
CA ASN A 515 -64.88 -27.93 69.52
C ASN A 515 -63.79 -27.09 68.83
N SER A 516 -63.85 -26.94 67.51
CA SER A 516 -62.89 -26.15 66.72
C SER A 516 -62.90 -24.64 67.02
N LEU A 517 -63.92 -24.15 67.72
CA LEU A 517 -64.02 -22.75 68.19
C LEU A 517 -63.49 -22.58 69.62
N ASN A 518 -62.85 -23.62 70.17
CA ASN A 518 -62.34 -23.67 71.54
C ASN A 518 -63.42 -23.56 72.63
N GLU A 519 -64.67 -23.89 72.30
CA GLU A 519 -65.76 -24.00 73.27
C GLU A 519 -65.76 -25.40 73.88
N MET A 520 -65.84 -25.49 75.20
CA MET A 520 -65.88 -26.77 75.91
C MET A 520 -67.23 -27.46 75.67
N VAL A 521 -67.19 -28.69 75.16
CA VAL A 521 -68.38 -29.49 74.87
C VAL A 521 -68.56 -30.66 75.84
N TRP A 522 -67.50 -31.06 76.54
CA TRP A 522 -67.56 -32.15 77.52
C TRP A 522 -66.43 -32.05 78.54
N GLU A 523 -66.70 -32.45 79.78
CA GLU A 523 -65.73 -32.51 80.86
C GLU A 523 -65.99 -33.70 81.78
N MET A 524 -64.91 -34.34 82.23
CA MET A 524 -64.93 -35.31 83.31
C MET A 524 -63.75 -35.05 84.25
N ASN A 525 -64.08 -34.80 85.50
CA ASN A 525 -63.13 -34.50 86.57
C ASN A 525 -62.80 -35.75 87.39
N ASN A 526 -61.65 -35.73 88.05
CA ASN A 526 -61.21 -36.74 89.02
C ASN A 526 -61.15 -38.18 88.46
N VAL A 527 -60.69 -38.33 87.21
CA VAL A 527 -60.50 -39.65 86.58
C VAL A 527 -59.21 -40.26 87.10
N SER A 528 -59.31 -41.25 87.97
CA SER A 528 -58.14 -41.99 88.48
C SER A 528 -57.63 -42.95 87.41
N ILE A 529 -56.45 -42.68 86.85
CA ILE A 529 -55.79 -43.52 85.85
C ILE A 529 -54.60 -44.25 86.49
N HIS A 530 -54.46 -45.54 86.20
CA HIS A 530 -53.32 -46.35 86.61
C HIS A 530 -53.21 -47.58 85.69
N ASN A 531 -51.98 -47.97 85.31
CA ASN A 531 -51.72 -49.04 84.35
C ASN A 531 -52.52 -48.80 83.05
N LYS A 532 -53.29 -49.82 82.64
CA LYS A 532 -54.22 -49.74 81.52
C LYS A 532 -55.62 -49.36 82.03
N PHE A 533 -55.97 -48.09 81.89
CA PHE A 533 -57.32 -47.60 82.16
C PHE A 533 -58.03 -47.25 80.85
N THR A 534 -59.33 -47.47 80.76
CA THR A 534 -60.11 -47.14 79.55
C THR A 534 -61.44 -46.51 79.93
N GLN A 535 -61.68 -45.29 79.46
CA GLN A 535 -62.92 -44.55 79.64
C GLN A 535 -63.72 -44.54 78.34
N LEU A 536 -65.01 -44.91 78.42
CA LEU A 536 -65.95 -44.72 77.31
C LEU A 536 -66.53 -43.30 77.38
N ILE A 537 -66.47 -42.58 76.27
CA ILE A 537 -67.06 -41.24 76.12
C ILE A 537 -68.18 -41.31 75.09
N LEU A 538 -69.36 -40.81 75.46
CA LEU A 538 -70.56 -40.76 74.64
C LEU A 538 -70.96 -39.31 74.40
N LEU A 539 -70.75 -38.86 73.18
CA LEU A 539 -71.08 -37.53 72.65
C LEU A 539 -71.98 -37.67 71.41
N LYS A 540 -73.02 -38.51 71.54
CA LYS A 540 -74.07 -38.67 70.51
C LYS A 540 -74.86 -37.37 70.49
N ASN A 541 -74.98 -36.72 69.33
CA ASN A 541 -75.64 -35.42 69.05
C ASN A 541 -74.72 -34.20 68.88
N HIS A 542 -73.40 -34.37 68.74
CA HIS A 542 -72.50 -33.29 68.33
C HIS A 542 -72.27 -33.28 66.81
N GLN A 543 -72.11 -32.08 66.24
CA GLN A 543 -71.85 -31.88 64.82
C GLN A 543 -70.55 -32.58 64.38
N PRO A 544 -70.50 -33.17 63.17
CA PRO A 544 -69.25 -33.64 62.56
C PRO A 544 -68.20 -32.53 62.54
N GLY A 545 -66.93 -32.87 62.75
CA GLY A 545 -65.86 -31.89 62.82
C GLY A 545 -64.64 -32.33 63.63
N ILE A 546 -63.68 -31.41 63.78
CA ILE A 546 -62.47 -31.62 64.58
C ILE A 546 -62.72 -31.11 66.00
N TYR A 547 -62.41 -31.97 66.97
CA TYR A 547 -62.44 -31.69 68.39
C TYR A 547 -61.04 -31.88 69.00
N TYR A 548 -60.77 -31.16 70.08
CA TYR A 548 -59.52 -31.27 70.82
C TYR A 548 -59.82 -31.75 72.22
N MET A 549 -59.22 -32.88 72.60
CA MET A 549 -59.28 -33.39 73.96
C MET A 549 -58.01 -32.99 74.71
N GLN A 550 -58.18 -32.27 75.81
CA GLN A 550 -57.12 -31.93 76.74
C GLN A 550 -57.21 -32.82 77.97
N ILE A 551 -56.07 -33.36 78.36
CA ILE A 551 -55.89 -34.18 79.57
C ILE A 551 -54.91 -33.45 80.45
N SER A 552 -55.29 -33.21 81.70
CA SER A 552 -54.45 -32.52 82.68
C SER A 552 -54.50 -33.25 84.02
N GLY A 553 -53.37 -33.81 84.44
CA GLY A 553 -53.12 -34.37 85.77
C GLY A 553 -51.91 -33.70 86.41
N LYS A 554 -51.28 -34.36 87.39
CA LYS A 554 -50.01 -33.90 87.97
C LYS A 554 -48.79 -34.40 87.19
N LYS A 555 -48.93 -35.54 86.51
CA LYS A 555 -47.86 -36.22 85.78
C LYS A 555 -48.16 -36.30 84.29
N VAL A 556 -49.44 -36.42 83.93
CA VAL A 556 -49.87 -36.50 82.52
C VAL A 556 -50.47 -35.17 82.06
N HIS A 557 -49.80 -34.52 81.10
CA HIS A 557 -50.35 -33.41 80.34
C HIS A 557 -50.29 -33.72 78.86
N SER A 558 -51.43 -33.74 78.19
CA SER A 558 -51.46 -34.01 76.75
C SER A 558 -52.69 -33.41 76.08
N SER A 559 -52.56 -33.19 74.77
CA SER A 559 -53.65 -32.74 73.91
C SER A 559 -53.74 -33.65 72.70
N HIS A 560 -54.95 -34.09 72.38
CA HIS A 560 -55.18 -35.02 71.28
C HIS A 560 -56.31 -34.54 70.39
N LYS A 561 -56.14 -34.72 69.09
CA LYS A 561 -57.16 -34.42 68.07
C LYS A 561 -58.14 -35.59 67.93
N ILE A 562 -59.44 -35.30 67.94
CA ILE A 562 -60.52 -36.26 67.72
C ILE A 562 -61.33 -35.81 66.51
N ILE A 563 -61.65 -36.73 65.61
CA ILE A 563 -62.39 -36.45 64.38
C ILE A 563 -63.78 -37.07 64.52
N PHE A 564 -64.82 -36.24 64.54
CA PHE A 564 -66.22 -36.67 64.49
C PHE A 564 -66.68 -36.70 63.04
N ARG A 565 -67.28 -37.82 62.62
CA ARG A 565 -67.90 -37.99 61.29
C ARG A 565 -69.38 -38.33 61.43
N GLU A 566 -70.15 -38.10 60.37
CA GLU A 566 -71.57 -38.46 60.27
C GLU A 566 -71.84 -39.94 60.54
#